data_AF-A0A1S3X3B7-F1
#
_entry.id   AF-A0A1S3X3B7-F1
#
_cell.length_a   1.000
_cell.length_b   1.000
_cell.length_c   1.000
_cell.angle_alpha   90.00
_cell.angle_beta   90.00
_cell.angle_gamma   90.00
#
_symmetry.space_group_name_H-M   'P 1'
#
loop_
_entity.id
_entity.type
_entity.pdbx_description
1 polymer ?
#
loop_
_entity_poly.entity_id
_entity_poly.type
_entity_poly.pdbx_seq_one_letter_code
_entity_poly.pdbx_strand_id
1 'polypeptide(L)'
;MGLGKLVQPGGALQDVLHMHDVLARVALARLCHSISRARSLDERPDIKTQFNSVLYQLLLDPSERVCFEAILCVLGKVDNAERTEERAAGWYRLTREILKLPEAPSAKDSNSESKDAAPSKSSKDKSSKTRRPQPLIKLVMRRLESSFRSFSRPVLHAAARVVQEMGKSRAAAFALGLQDIDEGAYVNTFPENNDSYDQDHNETSHPEGIRRVSSISNATGAKDTIASLLASLMEVVRTTVACECVYVRAMVIKALIWMQSPHESFDELESIIASELSDPAWPAPLVNDILLTLHARFKVLRAG
;
A
#
# COMPACT_ATOMS: atom_id res chain seq x y z
N MET A 1 30.99 15.32 -1.85
CA MET A 1 30.35 14.51 -2.91
C MET A 1 29.03 13.97 -2.36
N GLY A 2 27.92 13.95 -3.09
CA GLY A 2 27.67 13.01 -4.18
C GLY A 2 26.38 12.19 -3.97
N LEU A 3 25.77 12.18 -2.78
CA LEU A 3 24.54 11.42 -2.48
C LEU A 3 23.41 11.61 -3.50
N GLY A 4 23.11 12.85 -3.91
CA GLY A 4 22.09 13.09 -4.94
C GLY A 4 22.43 12.53 -6.33
N LYS A 5 23.73 12.39 -6.67
CA LYS A 5 24.16 11.73 -7.92
C LYS A 5 23.90 10.22 -7.89
N LEU A 6 23.82 9.60 -6.71
CA LEU A 6 23.52 8.17 -6.59
C LEU A 6 22.04 7.86 -6.88
N VAL A 7 21.16 8.86 -6.77
CA VAL A 7 19.69 8.75 -6.88
C VAL A 7 19.14 9.35 -8.19
N GLN A 8 19.98 10.05 -8.95
CA GLN A 8 19.60 10.51 -10.29
C GLN A 8 19.47 9.33 -11.27
N PRO A 9 18.74 9.48 -12.39
CA PRO A 9 18.73 8.49 -13.47
C PRO A 9 20.16 8.16 -13.93
N GLY A 10 20.53 6.87 -13.94
CA GLY A 10 21.90 6.42 -14.18
C GLY A 10 22.84 6.50 -12.97
N GLY A 11 22.31 6.76 -11.77
CA GLY A 11 23.02 6.66 -10.50
C GLY A 11 22.90 5.26 -9.89
N ALA A 12 23.93 4.83 -9.15
CA ALA A 12 24.05 3.45 -8.66
C ALA A 12 22.88 2.92 -7.81
N LEU A 13 22.08 3.78 -7.15
CA LEU A 13 20.90 3.34 -6.42
C LEU A 13 19.67 3.15 -7.32
N GLN A 14 19.60 3.86 -8.45
CA GLN A 14 18.61 3.62 -9.49
C GLN A 14 18.90 2.28 -10.20
N ASP A 15 20.18 1.92 -10.39
CA ASP A 15 20.54 0.61 -10.96
C ASP A 15 20.08 -0.55 -10.06
N VAL A 16 20.22 -0.40 -8.73
CA VAL A 16 19.75 -1.40 -7.74
C VAL A 16 18.24 -1.65 -7.83
N LEU A 17 17.41 -0.66 -8.21
CA LEU A 17 15.97 -0.86 -8.44
C LEU A 17 15.68 -1.86 -9.57
N HIS A 18 16.59 -1.98 -10.54
CA HIS A 18 16.42 -2.81 -11.73
C HIS A 18 17.17 -4.15 -11.63
N MET A 19 17.93 -4.38 -10.55
CA MET A 19 18.58 -5.67 -10.30
C MET A 19 17.56 -6.76 -9.94
N HIS A 20 17.83 -7.99 -10.38
CA HIS A 20 17.00 -9.14 -10.03
C HIS A 20 17.04 -9.50 -8.53
N ASP A 21 18.12 -9.17 -7.82
CA ASP A 21 18.27 -9.48 -6.40
C ASP A 21 17.19 -8.79 -5.55
N VAL A 22 16.38 -9.63 -4.88
CA VAL A 22 15.31 -9.23 -3.97
C VAL A 22 15.86 -8.67 -2.65
N LEU A 23 16.96 -9.23 -2.14
CA LEU A 23 17.58 -8.79 -0.89
C LEU A 23 18.27 -7.44 -1.06
N ALA A 24 18.92 -7.19 -2.20
CA ALA A 24 19.49 -5.88 -2.53
C ALA A 24 18.41 -4.79 -2.58
N ARG A 25 17.24 -5.06 -3.19
CA ARG A 25 16.11 -4.11 -3.24
C ARG A 25 15.41 -3.92 -1.88
N VAL A 26 15.35 -4.97 -1.05
CA VAL A 26 14.95 -4.86 0.37
C VAL A 26 15.93 -3.97 1.16
N ALA A 27 17.23 -4.14 0.97
CA ALA A 27 18.25 -3.31 1.61
C ALA A 27 18.17 -1.85 1.12
N LEU A 28 17.86 -1.63 -0.17
CA LEU A 28 17.61 -0.30 -0.72
C LEU A 28 16.42 0.39 -0.05
N ALA A 29 15.29 -0.32 0.16
CA ALA A 29 14.13 0.25 0.87
C ALA A 29 14.52 0.80 2.25
N ARG A 30 15.25 -0.02 3.03
CA ARG A 30 15.75 0.35 4.37
C ARG A 30 16.76 1.49 4.31
N LEU A 31 17.67 1.50 3.33
CA LEU A 31 18.64 2.57 3.14
C LEU A 31 17.95 3.90 2.83
N CYS A 32 16.99 3.90 1.90
CA CYS A 32 16.21 5.09 1.54
C CYS A 32 15.41 5.64 2.73
N HIS A 33 14.80 4.76 3.54
CA HIS A 33 14.16 5.15 4.79
C HIS A 33 15.14 5.80 5.77
N SER A 34 16.26 5.13 6.08
CA SER A 34 17.24 5.59 7.06
C SER A 34 17.85 6.94 6.68
N ILE A 35 18.13 7.14 5.38
CA ILE A 35 18.66 8.41 4.88
C ILE A 35 17.58 9.50 4.90
N SER A 36 16.34 9.24 4.46
CA SER A 36 15.30 10.28 4.46
C SER A 36 14.86 10.71 5.86
N ARG A 37 15.18 9.91 6.89
CA ARG A 37 14.97 10.19 8.32
C ARG A 37 16.19 10.77 9.04
N ALA A 38 17.35 10.88 8.39
CA ALA A 38 18.55 11.44 9.02
C ALA A 38 18.39 12.95 9.32
N ARG A 39 18.54 13.33 10.60
CA ARG A 39 18.48 14.74 11.05
C ARG A 39 19.53 15.64 10.39
N SER A 40 20.68 15.08 10.03
CA SER A 40 21.73 15.76 9.26
C SER A 40 21.30 16.18 7.84
N LEU A 41 20.12 15.78 7.38
CA LEU A 41 19.51 16.21 6.12
C LEU A 41 18.24 17.05 6.33
N ASP A 42 17.96 17.54 7.55
CA ASP A 42 16.81 18.42 7.81
C ASP A 42 16.88 19.72 6.98
N GLU A 43 18.08 20.28 6.82
CA GLU A 43 18.36 21.43 5.94
C GLU A 43 18.39 21.08 4.44
N ARG A 44 18.24 19.80 4.07
CA ARG A 44 18.37 19.29 2.69
C ARG A 44 17.13 18.49 2.24
N PRO A 45 15.96 19.14 2.16
CA PRO A 45 14.71 18.50 1.72
C PRO A 45 14.78 18.00 0.27
N ASP A 46 15.64 18.59 -0.56
CA ASP A 46 15.94 18.14 -1.93
C ASP A 46 16.47 16.70 -1.95
N ILE A 47 17.43 16.39 -1.07
CA ILE A 47 18.03 15.05 -0.94
C ILE A 47 17.00 14.08 -0.36
N LYS A 48 16.27 14.47 0.70
CA LYS A 48 15.22 13.62 1.30
C LYS A 48 14.14 13.24 0.28
N THR A 49 13.73 14.17 -0.56
CA THR A 49 12.72 13.94 -1.61
C THR A 49 13.20 12.93 -2.65
N GLN A 50 14.48 12.98 -3.03
CA GLN A 50 15.09 12.00 -3.94
C GLN A 50 15.05 10.57 -3.35
N PHE A 51 15.48 10.39 -2.10
CA PHE A 51 15.42 9.07 -1.44
C PHE A 51 13.98 8.58 -1.21
N ASN A 52 13.03 9.47 -0.90
CA ASN A 52 11.61 9.13 -0.83
C ASN A 52 11.05 8.68 -2.19
N SER A 53 11.46 9.30 -3.31
CA SER A 53 11.06 8.88 -4.66
C SER A 53 11.48 7.43 -4.96
N VAL A 54 12.72 7.06 -4.64
CA VAL A 54 13.21 5.66 -4.77
C VAL A 54 12.42 4.70 -3.87
N LEU A 55 12.18 5.08 -2.61
CA LEU A 55 11.37 4.28 -1.69
C LEU A 55 9.94 4.07 -2.22
N TYR A 56 9.33 5.10 -2.79
CA TYR A 56 7.99 5.02 -3.35
C TYR A 56 7.95 4.21 -4.66
N GLN A 57 9.03 4.20 -5.47
CA GLN A 57 9.18 3.30 -6.62
C GLN A 57 9.22 1.82 -6.20
N LEU A 58 9.83 1.48 -5.06
CA LEU A 58 9.86 0.10 -4.53
C LEU A 58 8.47 -0.44 -4.13
N LEU A 59 7.46 0.42 -3.95
CA LEU A 59 6.06 -0.01 -3.77
C LEU A 59 5.48 -0.65 -5.07
N LEU A 60 6.08 -0.34 -6.22
CA LEU A 60 5.72 -0.93 -7.52
C LEU A 60 6.49 -2.20 -7.87
N ASP A 61 7.36 -2.68 -6.98
CA ASP A 61 8.15 -3.88 -7.23
C ASP A 61 7.27 -5.12 -7.49
N PRO A 62 7.62 -6.00 -8.45
CA PRO A 62 6.88 -7.25 -8.65
C PRO A 62 7.00 -8.22 -7.46
N SER A 63 8.06 -8.12 -6.66
CA SER A 63 8.24 -8.94 -5.46
C SER A 63 7.44 -8.40 -4.28
N GLU A 64 6.52 -9.20 -3.77
CA GLU A 64 5.76 -8.90 -2.54
C GLU A 64 6.69 -8.62 -1.36
N ARG A 65 7.83 -9.31 -1.26
CA ARG A 65 8.83 -9.09 -0.20
C ARG A 65 9.43 -7.68 -0.24
N VAL A 66 9.75 -7.17 -1.43
CA VAL A 66 10.27 -5.80 -1.61
C VAL A 66 9.15 -4.79 -1.36
N CYS A 67 7.97 -5.02 -1.93
CA CYS A 67 6.81 -4.14 -1.79
C CYS A 67 6.40 -3.98 -0.31
N PHE A 68 6.30 -5.08 0.44
CA PHE A 68 5.95 -5.07 1.87
C PHE A 68 7.03 -4.37 2.72
N GLU A 69 8.31 -4.62 2.47
CA GLU A 69 9.39 -3.91 3.16
C GLU A 69 9.33 -2.40 2.88
N ALA A 70 9.06 -1.99 1.64
CA ALA A 70 8.88 -0.60 1.28
C ALA A 70 7.66 0.03 1.99
N ILE A 71 6.54 -0.70 2.12
CA ILE A 71 5.37 -0.23 2.90
C ILE A 71 5.74 -0.05 4.38
N LEU A 72 6.43 -1.01 5.00
CA LEU A 72 6.90 -0.88 6.39
C LEU A 72 7.82 0.35 6.55
N CYS A 73 8.76 0.56 5.62
CA CYS A 73 9.62 1.74 5.56
C CYS A 73 8.83 3.06 5.42
N VAL A 74 7.72 3.09 4.67
CA VAL A 74 6.82 4.26 4.58
C VAL A 74 6.04 4.48 5.88
N LEU A 75 5.59 3.41 6.55
CA LEU A 75 4.94 3.46 7.86
C LEU A 75 5.90 3.85 9.00
N GLY A 76 7.20 3.87 8.75
CA GLY A 76 8.21 4.16 9.77
C GLY A 76 8.56 2.94 10.63
N LYS A 77 8.47 1.74 10.07
CA LYS A 77 8.76 0.45 10.71
C LYS A 77 10.00 -0.19 10.10
N VAL A 78 11.06 -0.33 10.90
CA VAL A 78 12.35 -0.96 10.49
C VAL A 78 12.94 -1.85 11.58
N ASP A 79 12.82 -1.47 12.85
CA ASP A 79 13.30 -2.24 14.01
C ASP A 79 12.16 -2.54 14.99
N ASN A 80 12.27 -2.22 16.29
CA ASN A 80 11.20 -2.24 17.28
C ASN A 80 11.27 -1.06 18.27
N ALA A 81 12.15 -0.09 18.04
CA ALA A 81 12.44 1.06 18.90
C ALA A 81 11.76 2.35 18.44
N GLU A 82 10.95 2.30 17.37
CA GLU A 82 10.44 3.50 16.70
C GLU A 82 9.52 4.34 17.59
N ARG A 83 9.63 5.67 17.49
CA ARG A 83 8.84 6.61 18.30
C ARG A 83 7.41 6.71 17.79
N THR A 84 6.47 7.04 18.69
CA THR A 84 5.05 7.27 18.35
C THR A 84 4.90 8.33 17.25
N GLU A 85 5.68 9.42 17.33
CA GLU A 85 5.77 10.48 16.31
C GLU A 85 6.15 9.95 14.92
N GLU A 86 7.08 9.00 14.86
CA GLU A 86 7.58 8.46 13.59
C GLU A 86 6.56 7.54 12.93
N ARG A 87 5.86 6.71 13.72
CA ARG A 87 4.73 5.88 13.24
C ARG A 87 3.55 6.73 12.78
N ALA A 88 3.19 7.77 13.54
CA ALA A 88 2.15 8.72 13.15
C ALA A 88 2.47 9.45 11.84
N ALA A 89 3.71 9.94 11.69
CA ALA A 89 4.19 10.52 10.44
C ALA A 89 4.23 9.50 9.29
N GLY A 90 4.35 8.21 9.59
CA GLY A 90 4.21 7.12 8.62
C GLY A 90 2.80 7.00 8.06
N TRP A 91 1.78 7.05 8.93
CA TRP A 91 0.37 7.09 8.51
C TRP A 91 0.07 8.30 7.62
N TYR A 92 0.51 9.48 8.03
CA TYR A 92 0.37 10.72 7.24
C TYR A 92 0.97 10.64 5.83
N ARG A 93 2.17 10.05 5.69
CA ARG A 93 2.76 9.82 4.37
C ARG A 93 1.93 8.84 3.56
N LEU A 94 1.52 7.72 4.14
CA LEU A 94 0.73 6.71 3.43
C LEU A 94 -0.59 7.28 2.89
N THR A 95 -1.30 8.12 3.67
CA THR A 95 -2.61 8.65 3.30
C THR A 95 -2.55 9.88 2.38
N ARG A 96 -1.57 10.78 2.54
CA ARG A 96 -1.52 12.07 1.81
C ARG A 96 -0.57 12.08 0.60
N GLU A 97 0.44 11.22 0.55
CA GLU A 97 1.43 11.26 -0.53
C GLU A 97 0.88 10.67 -1.83
N ILE A 98 1.36 11.25 -2.94
CA ILE A 98 1.02 10.84 -4.29
C ILE A 98 2.29 10.31 -4.96
N LEU A 99 2.24 9.08 -5.45
CA LEU A 99 3.30 8.48 -6.23
C LEU A 99 3.45 9.23 -7.56
N LYS A 100 4.42 10.14 -7.62
CA LYS A 100 4.90 10.74 -8.87
C LYS A 100 5.90 9.78 -9.47
N LEU A 101 5.53 9.16 -10.60
CA LEU A 101 6.46 8.31 -11.32
C LEU A 101 7.37 9.16 -12.20
N PRO A 102 8.67 8.81 -12.32
CA PRO A 102 9.54 9.46 -13.28
C PRO A 102 8.90 9.38 -14.67
N GLU A 103 8.89 10.50 -15.39
CA GLU A 103 8.60 10.45 -16.82
C GLU A 103 9.64 9.54 -17.47
N ALA A 104 9.17 8.56 -18.24
CA ALA A 104 10.07 7.76 -19.05
C ALA A 104 10.84 8.72 -19.97
N PRO A 105 12.17 8.59 -20.11
CA PRO A 105 12.92 9.44 -21.03
C PRO A 105 12.38 9.20 -22.44
N SER A 106 11.64 10.18 -22.96
CA SER A 106 11.32 10.23 -24.38
C SER A 106 12.64 10.39 -25.10
N ALA A 107 12.95 9.43 -25.98
CA ALA A 107 14.18 9.45 -26.77
C ALA A 107 14.15 10.69 -27.69
N LYS A 108 14.77 11.78 -27.24
CA LYS A 108 15.14 12.90 -28.09
C LYS A 108 16.42 12.53 -28.84
N ASP A 109 16.29 11.65 -29.82
CA ASP A 109 17.33 11.48 -30.82
C ASP A 109 17.36 12.72 -31.71
N SER A 110 18.34 13.57 -31.44
CA SER A 110 18.78 14.59 -32.37
C SER A 110 19.39 13.92 -33.60
N ASN A 111 18.80 14.13 -34.78
CA ASN A 111 19.59 14.64 -35.90
C ASN A 111 18.77 15.21 -37.06
N SER A 112 19.39 16.17 -37.71
CA SER A 112 18.96 16.85 -38.93
C SER A 112 19.07 15.97 -40.18
N GLU A 113 18.09 16.10 -41.07
CA GLU A 113 18.18 16.05 -42.54
C GLU A 113 19.22 15.11 -43.21
N SER A 114 18.77 14.06 -43.90
CA SER A 114 18.68 14.06 -45.39
C SER A 114 18.19 12.72 -46.00
N LYS A 115 17.19 12.81 -46.90
CA LYS A 115 16.82 11.99 -48.10
C LYS A 115 17.55 10.64 -48.30
N ASP A 116 16.93 9.49 -48.61
CA ASP A 116 15.81 9.16 -49.52
C ASP A 116 15.34 7.69 -49.34
N ALA A 117 14.23 7.33 -50.02
CA ALA A 117 13.71 5.97 -50.35
C ALA A 117 12.70 5.24 -49.42
N ALA A 118 11.44 5.25 -49.89
CA ALA A 118 10.37 4.22 -49.79
C ALA A 118 9.72 3.88 -48.40
N PRO A 119 8.38 3.63 -48.37
CA PRO A 119 7.63 3.51 -47.12
C PRO A 119 7.65 2.09 -46.52
N SER A 120 8.08 1.96 -45.26
CA SER A 120 7.93 0.72 -44.49
C SER A 120 6.80 0.84 -43.47
N LYS A 121 6.10 -0.29 -43.28
CA LYS A 121 4.78 -0.44 -42.64
C LYS A 121 4.69 0.19 -41.24
N SER A 122 3.53 0.77 -40.96
CA SER A 122 3.12 1.35 -39.67
C SER A 122 3.30 0.39 -38.49
N SER A 123 4.40 0.55 -37.76
CA SER A 123 4.60 -0.05 -36.44
C SER A 123 3.68 0.64 -35.43
N LYS A 124 2.49 0.08 -35.26
CA LYS A 124 1.43 0.47 -34.32
C LYS A 124 1.99 1.00 -33.00
N ASP A 125 1.88 2.32 -32.77
CA ASP A 125 2.36 2.99 -31.57
C ASP A 125 1.80 2.32 -30.30
N LYS A 126 2.69 1.67 -29.55
CA LYS A 126 2.44 1.40 -28.13
C LYS A 126 2.62 2.74 -27.42
N SER A 127 1.54 3.52 -27.38
CA SER A 127 1.50 4.77 -26.64
C SER A 127 2.10 4.56 -25.26
N SER A 128 3.16 5.34 -24.98
CA SER A 128 3.81 5.37 -23.68
C SER A 128 2.79 5.93 -22.69
N LYS A 129 2.00 5.04 -22.07
CA LYS A 129 1.06 5.42 -21.01
C LYS A 129 1.86 6.04 -19.87
N THR A 130 1.95 7.37 -19.88
CA THR A 130 2.45 8.19 -18.79
C THR A 130 1.73 7.71 -17.54
N ARG A 131 2.42 6.95 -16.68
CA ARG A 131 1.76 6.26 -15.58
C ARG A 131 1.21 7.32 -14.63
N ARG A 132 -0.11 7.51 -14.68
CA ARG A 132 -0.80 8.59 -13.96
C ARG A 132 -0.40 8.59 -12.48
N PRO A 133 -0.18 9.78 -11.88
CA PRO A 133 0.08 9.88 -10.45
C PRO A 133 -1.05 9.22 -9.65
N GLN A 134 -0.70 8.40 -8.67
CA GLN A 134 -1.66 7.65 -7.84
C GLN A 134 -1.40 7.85 -6.34
N PRO A 135 -2.45 7.99 -5.50
CA PRO A 135 -2.30 8.04 -4.05
C PRO A 135 -1.60 6.79 -3.49
N LEU A 136 -0.68 6.95 -2.54
CA LEU A 136 0.05 5.81 -1.95
C LEU A 136 -0.91 4.82 -1.28
N ILE A 137 -1.87 5.30 -0.49
CA ILE A 137 -2.90 4.47 0.15
C ILE A 137 -3.60 3.55 -0.87
N LYS A 138 -4.08 4.09 -2.01
CA LYS A 138 -4.81 3.31 -3.03
C LYS A 138 -3.95 2.24 -3.71
N LEU A 139 -2.63 2.48 -3.87
CA LEU A 139 -1.69 1.45 -4.31
C LEU A 139 -1.55 0.34 -3.25
N VAL A 140 -1.31 0.73 -2.00
CA VAL A 140 -1.03 -0.20 -0.89
C VAL A 140 -2.24 -1.09 -0.60
N MET A 141 -3.45 -0.53 -0.60
CA MET A 141 -4.70 -1.28 -0.44
C MET A 141 -4.83 -2.36 -1.52
N ARG A 142 -4.72 -1.98 -2.80
CA ARG A 142 -4.79 -2.92 -3.93
C ARG A 142 -3.73 -4.02 -3.85
N ARG A 143 -2.51 -3.69 -3.40
CA ARG A 143 -1.44 -4.68 -3.22
C ARG A 143 -1.79 -5.68 -2.12
N LEU A 144 -2.20 -5.20 -0.95
CA LEU A 144 -2.55 -6.05 0.18
C LEU A 144 -3.77 -6.92 -0.13
N GLU A 145 -4.84 -6.35 -0.68
CA GLU A 145 -6.00 -7.11 -1.15
C GLU A 145 -5.63 -8.18 -2.20
N SER A 146 -4.66 -7.92 -3.09
CA SER A 146 -4.18 -8.94 -4.02
C SER A 146 -3.42 -10.05 -3.29
N SER A 147 -2.58 -9.70 -2.31
CA SER A 147 -1.79 -10.68 -1.57
C SER A 147 -2.61 -11.52 -0.58
N PHE A 148 -3.70 -10.99 -0.02
CA PHE A 148 -4.64 -11.78 0.78
C PHE A 148 -5.45 -12.80 -0.04
N ARG A 149 -5.51 -12.65 -1.36
CA ARG A 149 -6.06 -13.67 -2.27
C ARG A 149 -5.02 -14.75 -2.67
N SER A 150 -3.82 -14.72 -2.09
CA SER A 150 -2.76 -15.70 -2.32
C SER A 150 -2.95 -16.96 -1.47
N PHE A 151 -2.75 -18.14 -2.06
CA PHE A 151 -2.70 -19.41 -1.32
C PHE A 151 -1.40 -19.61 -0.53
N SER A 152 -0.43 -18.70 -0.67
CA SER A 152 0.88 -18.82 -0.03
C SER A 152 0.83 -18.35 1.43
N ARG A 153 0.86 -19.29 2.38
CA ARG A 153 0.87 -19.00 3.83
C ARG A 153 1.93 -17.95 4.24
N PRO A 154 3.19 -17.97 3.74
CA PRO A 154 4.16 -16.91 4.00
C PRO A 154 3.74 -15.51 3.51
N VAL A 155 3.04 -15.43 2.39
CA VAL A 155 2.52 -14.17 1.82
C VAL A 155 1.39 -13.63 2.69
N LEU A 156 0.43 -14.48 3.06
CA LEU A 156 -0.67 -14.11 3.97
C LEU A 156 -0.13 -13.60 5.33
N HIS A 157 0.84 -14.30 5.91
CA HIS A 157 1.50 -13.88 7.15
C HIS A 157 2.23 -12.53 6.99
N ALA A 158 2.91 -12.30 5.88
CA ALA A 158 3.61 -11.06 5.62
C ALA A 158 2.65 -9.88 5.35
N ALA A 159 1.57 -10.09 4.60
CA ALA A 159 0.51 -9.12 4.38
C ALA A 159 -0.20 -8.76 5.70
N ALA A 160 -0.56 -9.75 6.52
CA ALA A 160 -1.14 -9.52 7.86
C ALA A 160 -0.20 -8.72 8.78
N ARG A 161 1.12 -8.97 8.72
CA ARG A 161 2.12 -8.14 9.42
C ARG A 161 2.10 -6.68 8.93
N VAL A 162 2.00 -6.43 7.63
CA VAL A 162 1.90 -5.05 7.10
C VAL A 162 0.63 -4.36 7.60
N VAL A 163 -0.53 -5.03 7.56
CA VAL A 163 -1.80 -4.48 8.08
C VAL A 163 -1.71 -4.20 9.59
N GLN A 164 -1.06 -5.07 10.37
CA GLN A 164 -0.84 -4.83 11.80
C GLN A 164 -0.02 -3.54 12.05
N GLU A 165 1.04 -3.30 11.27
CA GLU A 165 1.88 -2.10 11.40
C GLU A 165 1.19 -0.84 10.85
N MET A 166 0.29 -0.98 9.87
CA MET A 166 -0.61 0.11 9.45
C MET A 166 -1.54 0.51 10.60
N GLY A 167 -2.17 -0.46 11.27
CA GLY A 167 -3.05 -0.20 12.41
C GLY A 167 -2.32 0.47 13.59
N LYS A 168 -1.08 0.04 13.89
CA LYS A 168 -0.21 0.74 14.86
C LYS A 168 0.08 2.18 14.48
N SER A 169 0.35 2.45 13.20
CA SER A 169 0.66 3.79 12.69
C SER A 169 -0.57 4.71 12.68
N ARG A 170 -1.74 4.17 12.28
CA ARG A 170 -3.05 4.84 12.36
C ARG A 170 -3.40 5.18 13.82
N ALA A 171 -3.27 4.22 14.73
CA ALA A 171 -3.49 4.43 16.16
C ALA A 171 -2.54 5.48 16.78
N ALA A 172 -1.26 5.50 16.36
CA ALA A 172 -0.30 6.52 16.78
C ALA A 172 -0.66 7.93 16.27
N ALA A 173 -1.20 8.05 15.04
CA ALA A 173 -1.67 9.33 14.52
C ALA A 173 -2.86 9.88 15.30
N PHE A 174 -3.87 9.04 15.61
CA PHE A 174 -4.99 9.42 16.46
C PHE A 174 -4.54 9.88 17.85
N ALA A 175 -3.65 9.12 18.50
CA ALA A 175 -3.16 9.42 19.85
C ALA A 175 -2.36 10.74 19.96
N LEU A 176 -1.82 11.26 18.86
CA LEU A 176 -1.13 12.55 18.83
C LEU A 176 -2.05 13.73 18.46
N GLY A 177 -3.37 13.52 18.43
CA GLY A 177 -4.34 14.57 18.07
C GLY A 177 -4.21 15.02 16.61
N LEU A 178 -3.53 14.24 15.77
CA LEU A 178 -3.34 14.52 14.35
C LEU A 178 -4.59 14.09 13.57
N GLN A 179 -5.72 14.72 13.90
CA GLN A 179 -7.06 14.48 13.37
C GLN A 179 -7.35 15.24 12.06
N ASP A 180 -6.34 15.91 11.48
CA ASP A 180 -6.40 16.59 10.16
C ASP A 180 -6.47 15.59 8.97
N ILE A 181 -6.58 14.28 9.24
CA ILE A 181 -6.94 13.27 8.24
C ILE A 181 -8.42 12.94 8.41
N ASP A 182 -9.26 13.62 7.65
CA ASP A 182 -10.63 13.15 7.40
C ASP A 182 -10.56 11.86 6.55
N GLU A 183 -10.75 10.70 7.19
CA GLU A 183 -10.78 9.41 6.50
C GLU A 183 -12.02 9.24 5.59
N GLY A 184 -13.04 10.09 5.77
CA GLY A 184 -14.21 10.23 4.89
C GLY A 184 -13.96 11.16 3.70
N ALA A 185 -12.87 11.91 3.66
CA ALA A 185 -12.52 12.72 2.51
C ALA A 185 -12.16 11.86 1.29
N TYR A 186 -12.54 12.33 0.11
CA TYR A 186 -12.22 11.66 -1.14
C TYR A 186 -10.73 11.70 -1.43
N VAL A 187 -10.15 10.55 -1.76
CA VAL A 187 -8.71 10.42 -2.03
C VAL A 187 -8.40 10.99 -3.42
N ASN A 188 -8.09 12.29 -3.49
CA ASN A 188 -7.60 13.06 -4.65
C ASN A 188 -7.82 12.41 -6.03
N THR A 189 -9.07 12.42 -6.48
CA THR A 189 -9.41 12.10 -7.87
C THR A 189 -8.97 13.23 -8.78
N PHE A 190 -7.92 13.01 -9.57
CA PHE A 190 -7.72 13.81 -10.80
C PHE A 190 -8.98 13.66 -11.67
N PRO A 191 -9.60 14.74 -12.14
CA PRO A 191 -10.84 14.65 -12.89
C PRO A 191 -10.59 13.95 -14.23
N GLU A 192 -11.31 12.86 -14.50
CA GLU A 192 -11.39 12.24 -15.82
C GLU A 192 -12.34 13.04 -16.74
N ASN A 193 -12.08 14.33 -16.89
CA ASN A 193 -12.73 15.17 -17.89
C ASN A 193 -11.89 15.19 -19.18
N ASN A 194 -12.03 14.15 -20.03
CA ASN A 194 -11.92 14.35 -21.48
C ASN A 194 -12.47 13.22 -22.40
N ASP A 195 -13.48 12.46 -21.99
CA ASP A 195 -14.22 11.57 -22.90
C ASP A 195 -15.69 12.03 -23.04
N SER A 196 -15.86 13.27 -23.50
CA SER A 196 -17.16 13.77 -24.01
C SER A 196 -17.34 13.34 -25.47
N TYR A 197 -17.66 12.06 -25.68
CA TYR A 197 -18.12 11.56 -26.97
C TYR A 197 -19.39 10.73 -26.80
N ASP A 198 -20.50 11.45 -26.86
CA ASP A 198 -21.69 11.13 -27.66
C ASP A 198 -22.21 9.68 -27.58
N GLN A 199 -23.25 9.47 -26.76
CA GLN A 199 -23.99 8.20 -26.70
C GLN A 199 -25.48 8.43 -26.97
N ASP A 200 -25.79 8.78 -28.21
CA ASP A 200 -27.15 8.70 -28.75
C ASP A 200 -27.54 7.24 -29.03
N HIS A 201 -28.76 6.86 -28.61
CA HIS A 201 -29.58 5.69 -28.99
C HIS A 201 -28.89 4.31 -29.17
N ASN A 202 -29.38 3.22 -28.54
CA ASN A 202 -30.76 2.75 -28.69
C ASN A 202 -31.14 1.66 -27.65
N GLU A 203 -32.43 1.49 -27.37
CA GLU A 203 -32.97 0.36 -26.60
C GLU A 203 -33.03 -0.94 -27.43
N THR A 204 -32.93 -2.12 -26.80
CA THR A 204 -33.98 -3.19 -26.84
C THR A 204 -33.62 -4.52 -26.15
N SER A 205 -34.60 -5.07 -25.42
CA SER A 205 -34.90 -6.50 -25.14
C SER A 205 -33.92 -7.43 -24.36
N HIS A 206 -34.41 -7.89 -23.20
CA HIS A 206 -34.14 -9.18 -22.50
C HIS A 206 -34.75 -10.40 -23.27
N PRO A 207 -34.60 -11.69 -22.85
CA PRO A 207 -34.09 -12.27 -21.57
C PRO A 207 -32.95 -13.33 -21.81
N GLU A 208 -32.56 -14.30 -20.97
CA GLU A 208 -32.93 -14.78 -19.60
C GLU A 208 -31.77 -15.58 -18.93
N GLY A 209 -31.97 -16.05 -17.69
CA GLY A 209 -31.70 -17.44 -17.28
C GLY A 209 -30.26 -17.99 -17.22
N ILE A 210 -29.56 -17.80 -16.09
CA ILE A 210 -28.74 -18.81 -15.37
C ILE A 210 -28.20 -18.18 -14.08
N ARG A 211 -28.26 -18.92 -12.96
CA ARG A 211 -27.84 -18.46 -11.62
C ARG A 211 -26.36 -18.05 -11.62
N ARG A 212 -26.07 -16.75 -11.53
CA ARG A 212 -24.73 -16.25 -11.16
C ARG A 212 -24.70 -15.95 -9.67
N VAL A 213 -23.64 -16.41 -9.01
CA VAL A 213 -23.16 -15.84 -7.74
C VAL A 213 -23.02 -14.34 -7.92
N SER A 214 -23.44 -13.55 -6.92
CA SER A 214 -23.42 -12.08 -6.95
C SER A 214 -22.04 -11.57 -7.36
N SER A 215 -21.92 -11.18 -8.64
CA SER A 215 -20.71 -10.57 -9.17
C SER A 215 -20.54 -9.23 -8.47
N ILE A 216 -19.53 -9.13 -7.61
CA ILE A 216 -19.08 -7.90 -6.98
C ILE A 216 -18.96 -6.85 -8.08
N SER A 217 -19.83 -5.85 -8.03
CA SER A 217 -19.87 -4.79 -9.02
C SER A 217 -18.58 -3.98 -8.89
N ASN A 218 -17.76 -4.02 -9.94
CA ASN A 218 -16.79 -2.96 -10.18
C ASN A 218 -17.58 -1.68 -10.45
N ALA A 219 -17.91 -0.95 -9.38
CA ALA A 219 -18.50 0.38 -9.43
C ALA A 219 -17.43 1.39 -9.88
N THR A 220 -17.07 1.32 -11.17
CA THR A 220 -16.27 2.33 -11.87
C THR A 220 -17.02 3.66 -11.82
N GLY A 221 -16.74 4.47 -10.80
CA GLY A 221 -17.43 5.73 -10.52
C GLY A 221 -17.57 6.06 -9.03
N ALA A 222 -17.39 5.10 -8.12
CA ALA A 222 -17.32 5.41 -6.69
C ALA A 222 -16.04 6.22 -6.39
N LYS A 223 -16.19 7.38 -5.74
CA LYS A 223 -15.06 8.16 -5.23
C LYS A 223 -14.53 7.48 -3.97
N ASP A 224 -13.39 6.81 -4.09
CA ASP A 224 -12.76 6.13 -2.94
C ASP A 224 -12.44 7.11 -1.80
N THR A 225 -12.83 6.76 -0.58
CA THR A 225 -12.37 7.40 0.66
C THR A 225 -11.34 6.49 1.34
N ILE A 226 -10.62 7.00 2.35
CA ILE A 226 -9.71 6.13 3.12
C ILE A 226 -10.54 5.08 3.87
N ALA A 227 -11.68 5.47 4.44
CA ALA A 227 -12.61 4.57 5.11
C ALA A 227 -13.14 3.45 4.19
N SER A 228 -13.53 3.74 2.95
CA SER A 228 -14.05 2.73 2.02
C SER A 228 -12.97 1.73 1.57
N LEU A 229 -11.74 2.22 1.36
CA LEU A 229 -10.57 1.38 1.05
C LEU A 229 -10.20 0.48 2.24
N LEU A 230 -10.22 1.02 3.45
CA LEU A 230 -9.98 0.24 4.67
C LEU A 230 -11.07 -0.82 4.86
N ALA A 231 -12.35 -0.48 4.73
CA ALA A 231 -13.44 -1.45 4.84
C ALA A 231 -13.30 -2.63 3.85
N SER A 232 -12.97 -2.33 2.59
CA SER A 232 -12.67 -3.35 1.56
C SER A 232 -11.53 -4.27 1.98
N LEU A 233 -10.41 -3.70 2.44
CA LEU A 233 -9.27 -4.49 2.91
C LEU A 233 -9.63 -5.34 4.15
N MET A 234 -10.33 -4.77 5.12
CA MET A 234 -10.68 -5.46 6.38
C MET A 234 -11.63 -6.63 6.14
N GLU A 235 -12.49 -6.60 5.13
CA GLU A 235 -13.31 -7.75 4.71
C GLU A 235 -12.45 -8.95 4.28
N VAL A 236 -11.43 -8.69 3.44
CA VAL A 236 -10.51 -9.74 2.99
C VAL A 236 -9.61 -10.23 4.14
N VAL A 237 -9.22 -9.34 5.06
CA VAL A 237 -8.47 -9.71 6.27
C VAL A 237 -9.31 -10.59 7.20
N ARG A 238 -10.58 -10.23 7.47
CA ARG A 238 -11.50 -11.04 8.31
C ARG A 238 -11.73 -12.43 7.72
N THR A 239 -11.98 -12.54 6.41
CA THR A 239 -12.13 -13.86 5.75
C THR A 239 -10.83 -14.69 5.74
N THR A 240 -9.65 -14.08 5.83
CA THR A 240 -8.36 -14.79 5.95
C THR A 240 -8.20 -15.51 7.31
N VAL A 241 -9.03 -15.19 8.31
CA VAL A 241 -9.07 -15.95 9.58
C VAL A 241 -9.39 -17.43 9.35
N ALA A 242 -10.14 -17.79 8.30
CA ALA A 242 -10.43 -19.18 7.95
C ALA A 242 -9.20 -19.98 7.42
N CYS A 243 -8.00 -19.40 7.40
CA CYS A 243 -6.79 -20.09 6.99
C CYS A 243 -6.40 -21.18 8.01
N GLU A 244 -6.22 -22.43 7.54
CA GLU A 244 -5.74 -23.58 8.32
C GLU A 244 -4.44 -23.33 9.14
N CYS A 245 -3.63 -22.33 8.77
CA CYS A 245 -2.36 -22.04 9.43
C CYS A 245 -2.56 -21.14 10.67
N VAL A 246 -2.47 -21.72 11.87
CA VAL A 246 -2.60 -20.99 13.15
C VAL A 246 -1.69 -19.75 13.25
N TYR A 247 -0.50 -19.76 12.67
CA TYR A 247 0.39 -18.58 12.62
C TYR A 247 -0.15 -17.45 11.72
N VAL A 248 -0.84 -17.79 10.63
CA VAL A 248 -1.53 -16.80 9.79
C VAL A 248 -2.74 -16.25 10.55
N ARG A 249 -3.56 -17.13 11.14
CA ARG A 249 -4.72 -16.74 11.98
C ARG A 249 -4.30 -15.79 13.10
N ALA A 250 -3.22 -16.11 13.82
CA ALA A 250 -2.67 -15.27 14.88
C ALA A 250 -2.23 -13.88 14.39
N MET A 251 -1.56 -13.80 13.24
CA MET A 251 -1.16 -12.53 12.65
C MET A 251 -2.37 -11.71 12.15
N VAL A 252 -3.37 -12.37 11.58
CA VAL A 252 -4.62 -11.74 11.13
C VAL A 252 -5.40 -11.16 12.30
N ILE A 253 -5.62 -11.94 13.38
CA ILE A 253 -6.27 -11.45 14.61
C ILE A 253 -5.55 -10.22 15.17
N LYS A 254 -4.21 -10.27 15.27
CA LYS A 254 -3.42 -9.10 15.70
C LYS A 254 -3.56 -7.90 14.77
N ALA A 255 -3.73 -8.12 13.46
CA ALA A 255 -3.99 -7.05 12.49
C ALA A 255 -5.38 -6.43 12.69
N LEU A 256 -6.42 -7.25 12.88
CA LEU A 256 -7.78 -6.78 13.21
C LEU A 256 -7.78 -5.89 14.47
N ILE A 257 -7.16 -6.36 15.55
CA ILE A 257 -7.05 -5.62 16.83
C ILE A 257 -6.41 -4.23 16.64
N TRP A 258 -5.32 -4.14 15.88
CA TRP A 258 -4.67 -2.86 15.64
C TRP A 258 -5.43 -1.95 14.68
N MET A 259 -6.20 -2.50 13.75
CA MET A 259 -7.00 -1.75 12.78
C MET A 259 -8.31 -1.21 13.34
N GLN A 260 -8.88 -1.81 14.40
CA GLN A 260 -10.12 -1.37 15.06
C GLN A 260 -10.16 0.15 15.28
N SER A 261 -11.21 0.82 14.79
CA SER A 261 -11.45 2.24 15.03
C SER A 261 -11.87 2.51 16.48
N PRO A 262 -11.53 3.66 17.09
CA PRO A 262 -12.09 4.08 18.39
C PRO A 262 -13.63 4.24 18.39
N HIS A 263 -14.25 4.33 17.21
CA HIS A 263 -15.69 4.56 17.04
C HIS A 263 -16.48 3.31 16.60
N GLU A 264 -15.80 2.18 16.39
CA GLU A 264 -16.42 0.91 15.98
C GLU A 264 -16.67 0.01 17.20
N SER A 265 -17.81 -0.69 17.24
CA SER A 265 -18.12 -1.67 18.28
C SER A 265 -17.10 -2.82 18.28
N PHE A 266 -16.76 -3.30 19.47
CA PHE A 266 -15.79 -4.39 19.64
C PHE A 266 -16.41 -5.77 19.37
N ASP A 267 -17.74 -5.88 19.41
CA ASP A 267 -18.54 -7.11 19.42
C ASP A 267 -18.20 -8.08 18.27
N GLU A 268 -17.98 -7.59 17.04
CA GLU A 268 -17.59 -8.42 15.89
C GLU A 268 -16.20 -9.02 16.09
N LEU A 269 -15.24 -8.19 16.54
CA LEU A 269 -13.87 -8.62 16.81
C LEU A 269 -13.79 -9.55 18.02
N GLU A 270 -14.59 -9.31 19.06
CA GLU A 270 -14.73 -10.21 20.21
C GLU A 270 -15.26 -11.57 19.78
N SER A 271 -16.30 -11.61 18.94
CA SER A 271 -16.88 -12.83 18.38
C SER A 271 -15.83 -13.63 17.58
N ILE A 272 -15.07 -12.97 16.69
CA ILE A 272 -13.99 -13.59 15.92
C ILE A 272 -12.89 -14.16 16.84
N ILE A 273 -12.48 -13.41 17.86
CA ILE A 273 -11.43 -13.86 18.80
C ILE A 273 -11.95 -15.04 19.65
N ALA A 274 -13.20 -14.99 20.11
CA ALA A 274 -13.81 -16.06 20.90
C ALA A 274 -13.99 -17.34 20.08
N SER A 275 -14.44 -17.25 18.82
CA SER A 275 -14.56 -18.42 17.94
C SER A 275 -13.19 -19.04 17.69
N GLU A 276 -12.17 -18.23 17.43
CA GLU A 276 -10.82 -18.72 17.11
C GLU A 276 -10.08 -19.30 18.32
N LEU A 277 -10.14 -18.65 19.48
CA LEU A 277 -9.48 -19.14 20.70
C LEU A 277 -10.19 -20.31 21.37
N SER A 278 -11.38 -20.71 20.87
CA SER A 278 -12.06 -21.94 21.29
C SER A 278 -11.45 -23.21 20.67
N ASP A 279 -10.61 -23.08 19.63
CA ASP A 279 -9.87 -24.18 19.01
C ASP A 279 -8.75 -24.67 19.95
N PRO A 280 -8.76 -25.94 20.40
CA PRO A 280 -7.75 -26.47 21.32
C PRO A 280 -6.35 -26.64 20.67
N ALA A 281 -6.23 -26.48 19.35
CA ALA A 281 -4.95 -26.61 18.63
C ALA A 281 -4.02 -25.39 18.80
N TRP A 282 -4.45 -24.32 19.47
CA TRP A 282 -3.66 -23.10 19.63
C TRP A 282 -2.44 -23.28 20.54
N PRO A 283 -1.22 -23.00 20.05
CA PRO A 283 -0.03 -22.92 20.90
C PRO A 283 -0.17 -21.77 21.92
N ALA A 284 0.00 -22.07 23.20
CA ALA A 284 -0.05 -21.08 24.28
C ALA A 284 0.79 -19.80 24.04
N PRO A 285 1.99 -19.84 23.41
CA PRO A 285 2.72 -18.63 23.04
C PRO A 285 1.97 -17.69 22.09
N LEU A 286 1.19 -18.22 21.14
CA LEU A 286 0.40 -17.41 20.21
C LEU A 286 -0.82 -16.80 20.88
N VAL A 287 -1.47 -17.54 21.78
CA VAL A 287 -2.58 -17.01 22.61
C VAL A 287 -2.08 -15.85 23.48
N ASN A 288 -0.94 -16.04 24.17
CA ASN A 288 -0.33 -14.99 24.99
C ASN A 288 0.04 -13.74 24.16
N ASP A 289 0.57 -13.89 22.95
CA ASP A 289 0.91 -12.78 22.05
C ASP A 289 -0.34 -12.02 21.54
N ILE A 290 -1.47 -12.71 21.32
CA ILE A 290 -2.77 -12.08 21.04
C ILE A 290 -3.27 -11.31 22.27
N LEU A 291 -3.23 -11.90 23.46
CA LEU A 291 -3.68 -11.25 24.71
C LEU A 291 -2.83 -10.01 25.04
N LEU A 292 -1.51 -10.08 24.85
CA LEU A 292 -0.60 -8.94 24.97
C LEU A 292 -0.92 -7.85 23.92
N THR A 293 -1.26 -8.26 22.69
CA THR A 293 -1.69 -7.34 21.63
C THR A 293 -3.00 -6.62 21.98
N LEU A 294 -4.00 -7.34 22.49
CA LEU A 294 -5.26 -6.77 23.00
C LEU A 294 -4.98 -5.76 24.13
N HIS A 295 -4.22 -6.16 25.14
CA HIS A 295 -3.88 -5.29 26.27
C HIS A 295 -3.16 -4.01 25.82
N ALA A 296 -2.19 -4.12 24.90
CA ALA A 296 -1.49 -2.99 24.33
C ALA A 296 -2.44 -2.04 23.57
N ARG A 297 -3.39 -2.58 22.78
CA ARG A 297 -4.37 -1.76 22.05
C ARG A 297 -5.34 -1.05 22.98
N PHE A 298 -5.89 -1.74 23.99
CA PHE A 298 -6.78 -1.13 24.98
C PHE A 298 -6.08 -0.02 25.79
N LYS A 299 -4.78 -0.17 26.10
CA LYS A 299 -4.00 0.90 26.73
C LYS A 299 -3.91 2.15 25.86
N VAL A 300 -3.76 2.00 24.54
CA VAL A 300 -3.78 3.13 23.60
C VAL A 300 -5.17 3.78 23.51
N LEU A 301 -6.24 2.97 23.46
CA LEU A 301 -7.63 3.48 23.37
C LEU A 301 -8.11 4.21 24.63
N ARG A 302 -7.48 4.00 25.79
CA ARG A 302 -7.81 4.69 27.06
C ARG A 302 -6.93 5.92 27.35
N ALA A 303 -5.97 6.23 26.47
CA ALA A 303 -4.94 7.26 26.71
C ALA A 303 -5.05 8.47 25.75
N GLY A 304 -6.02 8.46 24.85
CA GLY A 304 -6.44 9.59 24.02
C GLY A 304 -7.92 9.89 24.25
#